data_AF-A0A9E0LUR5-F1
#
_entry.id   AF-A0A9E0LUR5-F1
#
_cell.length_a   1.000
_cell.length_b   1.000
_cell.length_c   1.000
_cell.angle_alpha   90.00
_cell.angle_beta   90.00
_cell.angle_gamma   90.00
#
_symmetry.space_group_name_H-M   'P 1'
#
loop_
_entity.id
_entity.type
_entity.pdbx_description
1 polymer ?
#
loop_
_entity_poly.entity_id
_entity_poly.type
_entity_poly.pdbx_seq_one_letter_code
_entity_poly.pdbx_strand_id
1 'polypeptide(L)'
;MSRRLRYIPPGGALVEITCRTIQGRLLLRPSPGLNDVTLGVLARAARLAELLVHAFAFLSNHYHLLVRVADAQQLAEFMNYLNSNLAREAGRLARWREKFWGQRYHAVIVSEEEAAQVGRLQYVLAQGVKEGLVASPYDWPGVHCARALADGTAVSGHWRDRTTESRAQRKSLPLDPQDFLEREELSLAPLPCWQELAPEEYRARVRELIAEIEADAQLRQEETGIPPLGPEAVCRQDPHHEPNRMKKGPAPLVHAVAPGVRRGLRTAYFAFLDAYRYAARRLREGAMDVEFPAGAFPPPLPVRAAARGG
;
A
#
# COMPACT_ATOMS: atom_id res chain seq x y z
N MET A 1 12.60 17.32 -5.88
CA MET A 1 13.26 16.10 -6.41
C MET A 1 12.40 15.54 -7.52
N SER A 2 12.99 15.23 -8.68
CA SER A 2 12.29 14.51 -9.73
C SER A 2 11.86 13.13 -9.23
N ARG A 3 10.68 12.72 -9.68
CA ARG A 3 10.00 11.48 -9.31
C ARG A 3 10.84 10.26 -9.70
N ARG A 4 10.96 9.27 -8.83
CA ARG A 4 11.56 7.96 -9.17
C ARG A 4 10.68 7.23 -10.18
N LEU A 5 11.30 6.69 -11.24
CA LEU A 5 10.60 5.77 -12.13
C LEU A 5 10.22 4.51 -11.38
N ARG A 6 9.05 3.95 -11.71
CA ARG A 6 8.67 2.62 -11.22
C ARG A 6 9.51 1.62 -11.98
N TYR A 7 10.12 0.71 -11.23
CA TYR A 7 10.93 -0.37 -11.77
C TYR A 7 10.59 -1.61 -10.94
N ILE A 8 10.28 -2.69 -11.64
CA ILE A 8 10.14 -4.04 -11.11
C ILE A 8 11.07 -4.90 -11.96
N PRO A 9 11.99 -5.69 -11.36
CA PRO A 9 12.85 -6.58 -12.10
C PRO A 9 12.06 -7.60 -12.92
N PRO A 10 12.61 -8.11 -14.03
CA PRO A 10 12.04 -9.28 -14.71
C PRO A 10 11.85 -10.45 -13.73
N GLY A 11 10.72 -11.15 -13.83
CA GLY A 11 10.33 -12.22 -12.88
C GLY A 11 9.57 -11.72 -11.64
N GLY A 12 9.31 -10.41 -11.56
CA GLY A 12 8.56 -9.82 -10.47
C GLY A 12 9.38 -9.58 -9.22
N ALA A 13 8.72 -9.03 -8.20
CA ALA A 13 9.34 -8.76 -6.91
C ALA A 13 8.33 -8.67 -5.78
N LEU A 14 8.80 -8.92 -4.56
CA LEU A 14 8.15 -8.45 -3.34
C LEU A 14 8.36 -6.94 -3.21
N VAL A 15 7.29 -6.19 -2.94
CA VAL A 15 7.31 -4.74 -2.89
C VAL A 15 6.63 -4.26 -1.62
N GLU A 16 7.34 -3.45 -0.85
CA GLU A 16 6.71 -2.65 0.19
C GLU A 16 6.12 -1.38 -0.42
N ILE A 17 4.88 -1.09 -0.08
CA ILE A 17 4.16 0.08 -0.55
C ILE A 17 3.72 0.93 0.63
N THR A 18 3.94 2.24 0.56
CA THR A 18 3.41 3.20 1.52
C THR A 18 2.68 4.32 0.80
N CYS A 19 1.50 4.70 1.28
CA CYS A 19 0.80 5.90 0.82
C CYS A 19 0.26 6.69 2.01
N ARG A 20 0.38 8.03 1.96
CA ARG A 20 0.01 8.93 3.05
C ARG A 20 -1.05 9.93 2.59
N THR A 21 -1.98 10.22 3.49
CA THR A 21 -3.00 11.25 3.32
C THR A 21 -2.37 12.64 3.15
N ILE A 22 -3.13 13.58 2.61
CA ILE A 22 -2.71 14.96 2.47
C ILE A 22 -2.36 15.54 3.85
N GLN A 23 -1.23 16.25 3.93
CA GLN A 23 -0.72 16.87 5.16
C GLN A 23 -0.55 15.90 6.35
N GLY A 24 -0.62 14.58 6.14
CA GLY A 24 -0.63 13.62 7.24
C GLY A 24 -1.90 13.65 8.09
N ARG A 25 -3.00 14.18 7.55
CA ARG A 25 -4.31 14.21 8.21
C ARG A 25 -4.84 12.83 8.53
N LEU A 26 -5.64 12.72 9.57
CA LEU A 26 -6.15 11.44 10.07
C LEU A 26 -7.36 10.92 9.26
N LEU A 27 -7.35 11.10 7.93
CA LEU A 27 -8.49 10.78 7.05
C LEU A 27 -8.78 9.27 6.93
N LEU A 28 -7.89 8.43 7.43
CA LEU A 28 -8.05 6.98 7.54
C LEU A 28 -8.30 6.55 9.01
N ARG A 29 -8.70 7.48 9.90
CA ARG A 29 -8.98 7.18 11.31
C ARG A 29 -10.00 6.03 11.44
N PRO A 30 -9.66 4.94 12.14
CA PRO A 30 -10.49 3.75 12.26
C PRO A 30 -11.95 4.02 12.64
N SER A 31 -12.85 3.25 12.01
CA SER A 31 -14.27 3.15 12.37
C SER A 31 -14.87 1.92 11.69
N PRO A 32 -15.97 1.35 12.20
CA PRO A 32 -16.57 0.15 11.59
C PRO A 32 -16.81 0.28 10.09
N GLY A 33 -17.40 1.40 9.64
CA GLY A 33 -17.68 1.63 8.22
C GLY A 33 -16.42 1.84 7.36
N LEU A 34 -15.39 2.52 7.89
CA LEU A 34 -14.13 2.66 7.15
C LEU A 34 -13.39 1.33 7.07
N ASN A 35 -13.40 0.55 8.15
CA ASN A 35 -12.70 -0.73 8.21
C ASN A 35 -13.28 -1.71 7.19
N ASP A 36 -14.60 -1.83 7.16
CA ASP A 36 -15.34 -2.69 6.22
C ASP A 36 -15.03 -2.32 4.77
N VAL A 37 -15.16 -1.04 4.40
CA VAL A 37 -14.90 -0.60 3.03
C VAL A 37 -13.42 -0.72 2.65
N THR A 38 -12.50 -0.48 3.58
CA THR A 38 -11.07 -0.62 3.31
C THR A 38 -10.72 -2.08 2.97
N LEU A 39 -11.26 -3.04 3.73
CA LEU A 39 -11.08 -4.46 3.46
C LEU A 39 -11.73 -4.87 2.13
N GLY A 40 -12.96 -4.43 1.87
CA GLY A 40 -13.65 -4.74 0.62
C GLY A 40 -12.92 -4.19 -0.62
N VAL A 41 -12.45 -2.94 -0.55
CA VAL A 41 -11.67 -2.33 -1.64
C VAL A 41 -10.32 -3.01 -1.82
N LEU A 42 -9.61 -3.36 -0.74
CA LEU A 42 -8.33 -4.06 -0.82
C LEU A 42 -8.47 -5.45 -1.46
N ALA A 43 -9.46 -6.22 -1.00
CA ALA A 43 -9.77 -7.55 -1.52
C ALA A 43 -10.13 -7.50 -3.01
N ARG A 44 -11.03 -6.58 -3.41
CA ARG A 44 -11.39 -6.41 -4.82
C ARG A 44 -10.21 -5.95 -5.67
N ALA A 45 -9.38 -5.05 -5.17
CA ALA A 45 -8.19 -4.59 -5.88
C ALA A 45 -7.22 -5.74 -6.14
N ALA A 46 -6.96 -6.57 -5.12
CA ALA A 46 -6.06 -7.72 -5.22
C ALA A 46 -6.59 -8.75 -6.22
N ARG A 47 -7.90 -9.05 -6.17
CA ARG A 47 -8.57 -9.96 -7.10
C ARG A 47 -8.52 -9.48 -8.54
N LEU A 48 -8.84 -8.21 -8.81
CA LEU A 48 -8.84 -7.65 -10.16
C LEU A 48 -7.44 -7.54 -10.77
N ALA A 49 -6.42 -7.33 -9.94
CA ALA A 49 -5.04 -7.26 -10.39
C ALA A 49 -4.32 -8.63 -10.37
N GLU A 50 -4.99 -9.69 -9.92
CA GLU A 50 -4.44 -11.04 -9.76
C GLU A 50 -3.08 -11.04 -9.02
N LEU A 51 -2.99 -10.29 -7.93
CA LEU A 51 -1.75 -10.17 -7.15
C LEU A 51 -1.89 -10.71 -5.74
N LEU A 52 -0.74 -11.08 -5.16
CA LEU A 52 -0.67 -11.63 -3.80
C LEU A 52 -0.39 -10.52 -2.79
N VAL A 53 -1.21 -10.45 -1.75
CA VAL A 53 -1.00 -9.60 -0.58
C VAL A 53 -0.44 -10.45 0.55
N HIS A 54 0.70 -10.06 1.09
CA HIS A 54 1.38 -10.77 2.19
C HIS A 54 1.11 -10.11 3.55
N ALA A 55 1.04 -8.79 3.58
CA ALA A 55 0.78 -8.04 4.81
C ALA A 55 0.20 -6.66 4.50
N PHE A 56 -0.56 -6.12 5.45
CA PHE A 56 -1.07 -4.75 5.39
C PHE A 56 -1.26 -4.15 6.78
N ALA A 57 -1.14 -2.83 6.87
CA ALA A 57 -1.50 -2.03 8.03
C ALA A 57 -2.05 -0.68 7.58
N PHE A 58 -3.31 -0.38 7.86
CA PHE A 58 -3.93 0.92 7.59
C PHE A 58 -4.01 1.71 8.89
N LEU A 59 -3.11 2.68 9.03
CA LEU A 59 -3.10 3.65 10.12
C LEU A 59 -3.94 4.88 9.79
N SER A 60 -4.17 5.75 10.79
CA SER A 60 -5.05 6.91 10.65
C SER A 60 -4.64 7.90 9.54
N ASN A 61 -3.36 8.01 9.20
CA ASN A 61 -2.88 8.94 8.16
C ASN A 61 -2.09 8.30 7.02
N HIS A 62 -1.82 7.01 7.06
CA HIS A 62 -1.12 6.31 6.00
C HIS A 62 -1.35 4.81 6.11
N TYR A 63 -0.99 4.08 5.07
CA TYR A 63 -0.97 2.63 5.13
C TYR A 63 0.35 2.07 4.61
N HIS A 64 0.63 0.83 4.99
CA HIS A 64 1.68 0.00 4.43
C HIS A 64 1.09 -1.28 3.86
N LEU A 65 1.63 -1.74 2.72
CA LEU A 65 1.33 -3.03 2.11
C LEU A 65 2.63 -3.75 1.79
N LEU A 66 2.59 -5.07 1.83
CA LEU A 66 3.62 -5.94 1.29
C LEU A 66 2.98 -6.86 0.26
N VAL A 67 3.35 -6.71 -1.01
CA VAL A 67 2.70 -7.40 -2.14
C VAL A 67 3.73 -8.02 -3.08
N ARG A 68 3.39 -9.16 -3.70
CA ARG A 68 4.14 -9.69 -4.85
C ARG A 68 3.51 -9.16 -6.12
N VAL A 69 4.34 -8.61 -7.01
CA VAL A 69 3.92 -8.14 -8.33
C VAL A 69 4.80 -8.77 -9.40
N ALA A 70 4.21 -9.11 -10.54
CA ALA A 70 4.91 -9.64 -11.71
C ALA A 70 5.69 -8.53 -12.44
N ASP A 71 5.13 -7.32 -12.51
CA ASP A 71 5.75 -6.18 -13.18
C ASP A 71 5.23 -4.83 -12.66
N ALA A 72 5.72 -3.74 -13.28
CA ALA A 72 5.35 -2.38 -12.90
C ALA A 72 3.93 -1.97 -13.34
N GLN A 73 3.35 -2.65 -14.34
CA GLN A 73 1.99 -2.42 -14.85
C GLN A 73 0.97 -2.98 -13.85
N GLN A 74 1.11 -4.24 -13.44
CA GLN A 74 0.26 -4.88 -12.44
C GLN A 74 0.24 -4.07 -11.13
N LEU A 75 1.41 -3.62 -10.67
CA LEU A 75 1.53 -2.71 -9.52
C LEU A 75 0.76 -1.40 -9.73
N ALA A 76 0.84 -0.81 -10.92
CA ALA A 76 0.19 0.46 -11.22
C ALA A 76 -1.33 0.33 -11.25
N GLU A 77 -1.86 -0.75 -11.82
CA GLU A 77 -3.30 -1.04 -11.91
C GLU A 77 -3.90 -1.26 -10.52
N PHE A 78 -3.27 -2.14 -9.73
CA PHE A 78 -3.67 -2.38 -8.34
C PHE A 78 -3.71 -1.08 -7.53
N MET A 79 -2.61 -0.31 -7.55
CA MET A 79 -2.52 0.91 -6.76
C MET A 79 -3.44 2.02 -7.27
N ASN A 80 -3.74 2.04 -8.57
CA ASN A 80 -4.73 2.95 -9.14
C ASN A 80 -6.13 2.62 -8.62
N TYR A 81 -6.51 1.34 -8.64
CA TYR A 81 -7.81 0.89 -8.17
C TYR A 81 -7.97 1.13 -6.66
N LEU A 82 -7.04 0.64 -5.85
CA LEU A 82 -7.07 0.75 -4.39
C LEU A 82 -7.13 2.21 -3.95
N ASN A 83 -6.17 3.04 -4.37
CA ASN A 83 -6.10 4.43 -3.92
C ASN A 83 -7.30 5.26 -4.37
N SER A 84 -7.81 5.02 -5.58
CA SER A 84 -8.91 5.82 -6.12
C SER A 84 -10.23 5.49 -5.45
N ASN A 85 -10.49 4.21 -5.15
CA ASN A 85 -11.71 3.80 -4.45
C ASN A 85 -11.64 4.20 -2.97
N LEU A 86 -10.52 3.89 -2.30
CA LEU A 86 -10.35 4.19 -0.87
C LEU A 86 -10.43 5.70 -0.60
N ALA A 87 -9.79 6.55 -1.43
CA ALA A 87 -9.88 8.01 -1.26
C ALA A 87 -11.32 8.53 -1.33
N ARG A 88 -12.14 7.98 -2.25
CA ARG A 88 -13.52 8.42 -2.42
C ARG A 88 -14.39 7.96 -1.25
N GLU A 89 -14.27 6.70 -0.83
CA GLU A 89 -15.09 6.19 0.26
C GLU A 89 -14.68 6.76 1.62
N ALA A 90 -13.38 6.76 1.93
CA ALA A 90 -12.86 7.38 3.14
C ALA A 90 -13.13 8.89 3.16
N GLY A 91 -13.00 9.58 2.01
CA GLY A 91 -13.35 10.99 1.88
C GLY A 91 -14.82 11.26 2.19
N ARG A 92 -15.75 10.42 1.72
CA ARG A 92 -17.18 10.55 2.08
C ARG A 92 -17.41 10.36 3.57
N LEU A 93 -16.82 9.34 4.18
CA LEU A 93 -16.96 9.03 5.61
C LEU A 93 -16.37 10.15 6.49
N ALA A 94 -15.21 10.69 6.09
CA ALA A 94 -14.54 11.79 6.78
C ALA A 94 -15.09 13.18 6.39
N ARG A 95 -16.11 13.27 5.51
CA ARG A 95 -16.62 14.53 4.94
C ARG A 95 -15.51 15.41 4.30
N TRP A 96 -14.50 14.77 3.72
CA TRP A 96 -13.36 15.39 3.04
C TRP A 96 -13.57 15.39 1.52
N ARG A 97 -13.61 16.57 0.90
CA ARG A 97 -13.87 16.74 -0.54
C ARG A 97 -12.64 17.13 -1.35
N GLU A 98 -11.54 17.43 -0.68
CA GLU A 98 -10.30 17.87 -1.31
C GLU A 98 -9.42 16.68 -1.73
N LYS A 99 -8.23 16.99 -2.24
CA LYS A 99 -7.19 15.99 -2.52
C LYS A 99 -6.98 15.10 -1.29
N PHE A 100 -7.14 13.79 -1.45
CA PHE A 100 -7.06 12.83 -0.33
C PHE A 100 -5.62 12.40 -0.02
N TRP A 101 -4.87 11.99 -1.05
CA TRP A 101 -3.48 11.55 -0.90
C TRP A 101 -2.50 12.72 -1.05
N GLY A 102 -1.51 12.81 -0.17
CA GLY A 102 -0.53 13.89 -0.20
C GLY A 102 0.35 13.83 -1.45
N GLN A 103 0.84 12.63 -1.76
CA GLN A 103 1.71 12.32 -2.90
C GLN A 103 1.26 10.99 -3.52
N ARG A 104 1.92 10.56 -4.60
CA ARG A 104 1.75 9.18 -5.08
C ARG A 104 2.36 8.21 -4.06
N TYR A 105 1.90 6.97 -4.07
CA TYR A 105 2.49 5.91 -3.26
C TYR A 105 4.00 5.76 -3.52
N HIS A 106 4.72 5.38 -2.48
CA HIS A 106 6.08 4.91 -2.56
C HIS A 106 6.06 3.39 -2.70
N ALA A 107 6.87 2.86 -3.61
CA ALA A 107 7.06 1.42 -3.80
C ALA A 107 8.56 1.14 -3.72
N VAL A 108 8.95 0.21 -2.85
CA VAL A 108 10.35 -0.17 -2.62
C VAL A 108 10.46 -1.68 -2.75
N ILE A 109 11.34 -2.14 -3.64
CA ILE A 109 11.62 -3.57 -3.83
C ILE A 109 12.25 -4.13 -2.55
N VAL A 110 11.78 -5.30 -2.14
CA VAL A 110 12.36 -6.11 -1.08
C VAL A 110 13.13 -7.25 -1.73
N SER A 111 14.39 -7.43 -1.35
CA SER A 111 15.23 -8.51 -1.86
C SER A 111 14.71 -9.89 -1.47
N GLU A 112 15.19 -10.93 -2.15
CA GLU A 112 14.89 -12.33 -1.86
C GLU A 112 15.56 -12.84 -0.56
N GLU A 113 16.41 -12.04 0.09
CA GLU A 113 17.01 -12.35 1.40
C GLU A 113 15.91 -12.48 2.47
N GLU A 114 15.86 -13.63 3.16
CA GLU A 114 14.88 -13.88 4.24
C GLU A 114 14.87 -12.75 5.27
N ALA A 115 16.04 -12.34 5.77
CA ALA A 115 16.16 -11.24 6.73
C ALA A 115 15.57 -9.91 6.22
N ALA A 116 15.60 -9.65 4.91
CA ALA A 116 14.96 -8.46 4.33
C ALA A 116 13.43 -8.60 4.34
N GLN A 117 12.91 -9.76 3.93
CA GLN A 117 11.46 -10.02 3.87
C GLN A 117 10.83 -10.05 5.27
N VAL A 118 11.41 -10.82 6.18
CA VAL A 118 10.98 -10.93 7.59
C VAL A 118 11.06 -9.56 8.27
N GLY A 119 12.14 -8.82 8.06
CA GLY A 119 12.29 -7.46 8.59
C GLY A 119 11.27 -6.46 8.02
N ARG A 120 10.71 -6.69 6.82
CA ARG A 120 9.58 -5.88 6.31
C ARG A 120 8.25 -6.33 6.89
N LEU A 121 8.01 -7.63 7.03
CA LEU A 121 6.81 -8.14 7.69
C LEU A 121 6.72 -7.64 9.14
N GLN A 122 7.79 -7.79 9.93
CA GLN A 122 7.86 -7.29 11.31
C GLN A 122 7.59 -5.78 11.38
N TYR A 123 8.15 -5.01 10.45
CA TYR A 123 7.89 -3.57 10.40
C TYR A 123 6.42 -3.23 10.12
N VAL A 124 5.77 -3.95 9.20
CA VAL A 124 4.34 -3.76 8.90
C VAL A 124 3.50 -4.15 10.11
N LEU A 125 3.81 -5.28 10.75
CA LEU A 125 3.13 -5.74 11.97
C LEU A 125 3.30 -4.76 13.14
N ALA A 126 4.44 -4.06 13.21
CA ALA A 126 4.72 -3.10 14.28
C ALA A 126 3.99 -1.75 14.10
N GLN A 127 3.28 -1.53 12.99
CA GLN A 127 2.52 -0.30 12.77
C GLN A 127 1.37 -0.20 13.79
N GLY A 128 1.19 0.99 14.36
CA GLY A 128 0.31 1.24 15.51
C GLY A 128 1.09 1.19 16.82
N VAL A 129 1.84 0.12 17.06
CA VAL A 129 2.66 -0.04 18.27
C VAL A 129 3.88 0.87 18.25
N LYS A 130 4.60 0.87 17.13
CA LYS A 130 5.79 1.71 16.92
C LYS A 130 5.51 3.20 17.07
N GLU A 131 4.30 3.63 16.71
CA GLU A 131 3.85 5.01 16.83
C GLU A 131 3.32 5.36 18.24
N GLY A 132 3.33 4.40 19.18
CA GLY A 132 2.82 4.57 20.54
C GLY A 132 1.30 4.72 20.59
N LEU A 133 0.57 4.17 19.62
CA LEU A 133 -0.89 4.27 19.55
C LEU A 133 -1.57 3.13 20.30
N VAL A 134 -1.00 1.94 20.28
CA VAL A 134 -1.50 0.73 20.93
C VAL A 134 -0.36 -0.10 21.52
N ALA A 135 -0.64 -0.98 22.48
CA ALA A 135 0.38 -1.84 23.11
C ALA A 135 0.72 -3.06 22.24
N SER A 136 -0.30 -3.66 21.63
CA SER A 136 -0.18 -4.81 20.73
C SER A 136 -0.68 -4.49 19.31
N PRO A 137 -0.13 -5.13 18.26
CA PRO A 137 -0.73 -5.10 16.93
C PRO A 137 -2.17 -5.63 16.90
N TYR A 138 -2.55 -6.47 17.87
CA TYR A 138 -3.91 -7.00 18.01
C TYR A 138 -4.92 -5.97 18.54
N ASP A 139 -4.45 -4.89 19.16
CA ASP A 139 -5.26 -3.84 19.75
C ASP A 139 -5.61 -2.74 18.75
N TRP A 140 -5.00 -2.75 17.56
CA TRP A 140 -5.29 -1.73 16.55
C TRP A 140 -6.79 -1.77 16.16
N PRO A 141 -7.55 -0.68 16.35
CA PRO A 141 -9.01 -0.70 16.12
C PRO A 141 -9.40 -0.63 14.64
N GLY A 142 -8.41 -0.49 13.75
CA GLY A 142 -8.59 -0.37 12.31
C GLY A 142 -8.23 -1.64 11.54
N VAL A 143 -7.95 -1.46 10.25
CA VAL A 143 -7.56 -2.56 9.37
C VAL A 143 -6.08 -2.89 9.54
N HIS A 144 -5.79 -4.06 10.11
CA HIS A 144 -4.43 -4.56 10.34
C HIS A 144 -4.36 -6.08 10.14
N CYS A 145 -3.27 -6.58 9.56
CA CYS A 145 -3.14 -7.99 9.17
C CYS A 145 -2.74 -8.95 10.31
N ALA A 146 -2.31 -8.44 11.47
CA ALA A 146 -1.74 -9.27 12.55
C ALA A 146 -2.61 -10.47 12.94
N ARG A 147 -3.92 -10.25 13.18
CA ARG A 147 -4.85 -11.32 13.55
C ARG A 147 -5.03 -12.34 12.42
N ALA A 148 -5.25 -11.86 11.20
CA ALA A 148 -5.42 -12.71 10.02
C ALA A 148 -4.20 -13.62 9.79
N LEU A 149 -2.98 -13.08 9.93
CA LEU A 149 -1.74 -13.83 9.77
C LEU A 149 -1.48 -14.81 10.92
N ALA A 150 -1.74 -14.40 12.17
CA ALA A 150 -1.52 -15.24 13.34
C ALA A 150 -2.51 -16.42 13.40
N ASP A 151 -3.76 -16.19 13.00
CA ASP A 151 -4.83 -17.18 13.04
C ASP A 151 -4.95 -17.97 11.72
N GLY A 152 -4.32 -17.49 10.64
CA GLY A 152 -4.44 -18.10 9.30
C GLY A 152 -5.83 -17.95 8.71
N THR A 153 -6.49 -16.81 8.95
CA THR A 153 -7.86 -16.54 8.52
C THR A 153 -7.90 -15.50 7.40
N ALA A 154 -8.88 -15.62 6.52
CA ALA A 154 -9.16 -14.59 5.52
C ALA A 154 -9.77 -13.34 6.18
N VAL A 155 -9.57 -12.18 5.55
CA VAL A 155 -10.26 -10.95 5.91
C VAL A 155 -11.35 -10.65 4.88
N SER A 156 -12.47 -10.06 5.32
CA SER A 156 -13.55 -9.69 4.42
C SER A 156 -14.11 -8.32 4.73
N GLY A 157 -14.68 -7.67 3.73
CA GLY A 157 -15.41 -6.42 3.85
C GLY A 157 -16.25 -6.15 2.61
N HIS A 158 -17.03 -5.07 2.61
CA HIS A 158 -17.91 -4.77 1.49
C HIS A 158 -17.29 -3.75 0.54
N TRP A 159 -17.24 -4.10 -0.74
CA TRP A 159 -17.02 -3.16 -1.82
C TRP A 159 -18.36 -2.62 -2.31
N ARG A 160 -18.42 -1.34 -2.67
CA ARG A 160 -19.65 -0.70 -3.18
C ARG A 160 -19.52 -0.32 -4.64
N ASP A 161 -20.44 -0.80 -5.49
CA ASP A 161 -20.54 -0.36 -6.89
C ASP A 161 -21.19 1.03 -7.00
N ARG A 162 -20.39 2.05 -6.71
CA ARG A 162 -20.79 3.47 -6.88
C ARG A 162 -21.19 3.80 -8.31
N THR A 163 -20.66 3.07 -9.30
CA THR A 163 -20.92 3.38 -10.72
C THR A 163 -22.33 2.98 -11.09
N THR A 164 -22.73 1.77 -10.69
CA THR A 164 -24.08 1.27 -10.92
C THR A 164 -25.08 1.99 -10.01
N GLU A 165 -24.75 2.26 -8.75
CA GLU A 165 -25.55 3.07 -7.83
C GLU A 165 -25.86 4.45 -8.43
N SER A 166 -24.84 5.18 -8.92
CA SER A 166 -25.02 6.51 -9.53
C SER A 166 -25.81 6.46 -10.84
N ARG A 167 -25.74 5.36 -11.60
CA ARG A 167 -26.55 5.15 -12.80
C ARG A 167 -28.01 4.90 -12.46
N ALA A 168 -28.29 4.14 -11.42
CA ALA A 168 -29.64 3.84 -10.96
C ALA A 168 -30.31 5.08 -10.34
N GLN A 169 -29.58 5.86 -9.54
CA GLN A 169 -30.04 7.16 -8.99
C GLN A 169 -30.50 8.13 -10.09
N ARG A 170 -29.73 8.27 -11.18
CA ARG A 170 -30.08 9.14 -12.31
C ARG A 170 -31.34 8.70 -13.06
N LYS A 171 -31.74 7.44 -12.92
CA LYS A 171 -32.96 6.88 -13.51
C LYS A 171 -34.15 6.91 -12.55
N SER A 172 -34.00 7.48 -11.35
CA SER A 172 -35.04 7.53 -10.30
C SER A 172 -35.65 6.17 -9.96
N LEU A 173 -34.84 5.10 -10.07
CA LEU A 173 -35.29 3.76 -9.68
C LEU A 173 -35.33 3.66 -8.14
N PRO A 174 -36.24 2.84 -7.57
CA PRO A 174 -36.12 2.43 -6.18
C PRO A 174 -34.74 1.77 -5.95
N LEU A 175 -34.04 2.18 -4.90
CA LEU A 175 -32.69 1.69 -4.59
C LEU A 175 -32.71 1.07 -3.21
N ASP A 176 -32.36 -0.21 -3.11
CA ASP A 176 -31.83 -0.73 -1.86
C ASP A 176 -30.31 -0.47 -1.84
N PRO A 177 -29.76 0.25 -0.85
CA PRO A 177 -28.32 0.41 -0.71
C PRO A 177 -27.53 -0.90 -0.66
N GLN A 178 -28.17 -2.03 -0.32
CA GLN A 178 -27.58 -3.37 -0.32
C GLN A 178 -27.36 -3.94 -1.72
N ASP A 179 -28.15 -3.55 -2.73
CA ASP A 179 -28.03 -4.04 -4.10
C ASP A 179 -26.69 -3.67 -4.75
N PHE A 180 -26.00 -2.68 -4.18
CA PHE A 180 -24.71 -2.19 -4.66
C PHE A 180 -23.54 -2.62 -3.79
N LEU A 181 -23.78 -3.43 -2.75
CA LEU A 181 -22.75 -3.94 -1.86
C LEU A 181 -22.39 -5.37 -2.24
N GLU A 182 -21.11 -5.58 -2.54
CA GLU A 182 -20.54 -6.88 -2.82
C GLU A 182 -19.56 -7.22 -1.69
N ARG A 183 -19.76 -8.36 -1.04
CA ARG A 183 -18.80 -8.88 -0.06
C ARG A 183 -17.58 -9.41 -0.80
N GLU A 184 -16.41 -8.93 -0.41
CA GLU A 184 -15.12 -9.36 -0.95
C GLU A 184 -14.30 -9.99 0.17
N GLU A 185 -13.51 -11.00 -0.19
CA GLU A 185 -12.67 -11.75 0.72
C GLU A 185 -11.23 -11.76 0.21
N LEU A 186 -10.28 -11.66 1.14
CA LEU A 186 -8.84 -11.70 0.86
C LEU A 186 -8.17 -12.67 1.82
N SER A 187 -7.58 -13.72 1.25
CA SER A 187 -6.61 -14.56 1.95
C SER A 187 -5.20 -13.97 1.76
N LEU A 188 -4.43 -13.93 2.84
CA LEU A 188 -3.04 -13.46 2.80
C LEU A 188 -2.11 -14.59 2.38
N ALA A 189 -1.24 -14.32 1.42
CA ALA A 189 -0.23 -15.28 0.99
C ALA A 189 0.96 -15.30 1.97
N PRO A 190 1.58 -16.46 2.24
CA PRO A 190 2.81 -16.51 3.03
C PRO A 190 3.92 -15.68 2.37
N LEU A 191 4.86 -15.16 3.16
CA LEU A 191 6.06 -14.54 2.60
C LEU A 191 6.79 -15.50 1.65
N PRO A 192 7.38 -14.99 0.55
CA PRO A 192 8.15 -15.84 -0.37
C PRO A 192 9.25 -16.66 0.31
N CYS A 193 10.00 -16.08 1.27
CA CYS A 193 11.03 -16.80 2.01
C CYS A 193 10.50 -17.92 2.92
N TRP A 194 9.20 -17.90 3.23
CA TRP A 194 8.52 -18.85 4.10
C TRP A 194 7.39 -19.60 3.36
N GLN A 195 7.37 -19.56 2.03
CA GLN A 195 6.27 -20.11 1.23
C GLN A 195 6.13 -21.63 1.35
N GLU A 196 7.23 -22.32 1.66
CA GLU A 196 7.29 -23.79 1.82
C GLU A 196 7.05 -24.23 3.27
N LEU A 197 6.89 -23.29 4.22
CA LEU A 197 6.59 -23.65 5.61
C LEU A 197 5.19 -24.25 5.72
N ALA A 198 5.04 -25.21 6.63
CA ALA A 198 3.72 -25.68 7.00
C ALA A 198 2.89 -24.51 7.58
N PRO A 199 1.56 -24.45 7.34
CA PRO A 199 0.74 -23.33 7.80
C PRO A 199 0.85 -23.02 9.30
N GLU A 200 0.97 -24.05 10.14
CA GLU A 200 1.15 -23.87 11.58
C GLU A 200 2.51 -23.29 11.97
N GLU A 201 3.56 -23.68 11.25
CA GLU A 201 4.89 -23.13 11.47
C GLU A 201 4.94 -21.66 11.05
N TYR A 202 4.34 -21.32 9.90
CA TYR A 202 4.20 -19.93 9.48
C TYR A 202 3.46 -19.08 10.54
N ARG A 203 2.33 -19.59 11.05
CA ARG A 203 1.57 -18.92 12.13
C ARG A 203 2.40 -18.75 13.39
N ALA A 204 3.20 -19.76 13.77
CA ALA A 204 4.08 -19.68 14.93
C ALA A 204 5.14 -18.57 14.76
N ARG A 205 5.80 -18.51 13.59
CA ARG A 205 6.77 -17.45 13.27
C ARG A 205 6.14 -16.05 13.32
N VAL A 206 4.93 -15.90 12.80
CA VAL A 206 4.21 -14.61 12.88
C VAL A 206 3.92 -14.23 14.34
N ARG A 207 3.50 -15.18 15.17
CA ARG A 207 3.24 -14.93 16.60
C ARG A 207 4.52 -14.57 17.36
N GLU A 208 5.66 -15.19 17.02
CA GLU A 208 6.97 -14.81 17.55
C GLU A 208 7.32 -13.35 17.22
N LEU A 209 7.16 -12.93 15.96
CA LEU A 209 7.40 -11.54 15.57
C LEU A 209 6.48 -10.56 16.32
N ILE A 210 5.23 -10.92 16.55
CA ILE A 210 4.28 -10.09 17.30
C ILE A 210 4.70 -10.00 18.78
N ALA A 211 5.12 -11.11 19.39
CA ALA A 211 5.59 -11.11 20.77
C ALA A 211 6.86 -10.26 20.95
N GLU A 212 7.78 -10.27 19.98
CA GLU A 212 8.95 -9.37 19.98
C GLU A 212 8.53 -7.89 19.92
N ILE A 213 7.54 -7.56 19.08
CA ILE A 213 7.01 -6.20 18.96
C ILE A 213 6.39 -5.73 20.28
N GLU A 214 5.62 -6.59 20.94
CA GLU A 214 4.99 -6.30 22.24
C GLU A 214 6.05 -6.11 23.34
N ALA A 215 7.08 -6.96 23.38
CA ALA A 215 8.19 -6.83 24.33
C ALA A 215 8.96 -5.52 24.15
N ASP A 216 9.30 -5.16 22.90
CA ASP A 216 9.96 -3.89 22.57
C ASP A 216 9.10 -2.67 22.96
N ALA A 217 7.78 -2.78 22.83
CA ALA A 217 6.85 -1.72 23.19
C ALA A 217 6.78 -1.53 24.71
N GLN A 218 6.73 -2.64 25.45
CA GLN A 218 6.73 -2.63 26.90
C GLN A 218 8.04 -2.03 27.45
N LEU A 219 9.19 -2.45 26.93
CA LEU A 219 10.49 -1.89 27.33
C LEU A 219 10.55 -0.38 27.07
N ARG A 220 10.08 0.09 25.90
CA ARG A 220 10.01 1.52 25.59
C ARG A 220 9.09 2.27 26.56
N GLN A 221 7.97 1.67 26.95
CA GLN A 221 7.05 2.27 27.92
C GLN A 221 7.70 2.38 29.30
N GLU A 222 8.43 1.36 29.74
CA GLU A 222 9.18 1.36 31.00
C GLU A 222 10.29 2.43 31.00
N GLU A 223 11.02 2.57 29.89
CA GLU A 223 12.09 3.58 29.73
C GLU A 223 11.57 5.02 29.68
N THR A 224 10.44 5.25 29.00
CA THR A 224 9.92 6.61 28.75
C THR A 224 8.87 7.05 29.77
N GLY A 225 8.21 6.11 30.46
CA GLY A 225 7.04 6.35 31.29
C GLY A 225 5.78 6.77 30.52
N ILE A 226 5.79 6.71 29.18
CA ILE A 226 4.70 7.17 28.33
C ILE A 226 3.88 5.95 27.87
N PRO A 227 2.62 5.79 28.33
CA PRO A 227 1.77 4.70 27.85
C PRO A 227 1.30 4.94 26.41
N PRO A 228 0.89 3.89 25.69
CA PRO A 228 0.27 4.05 24.38
C PRO A 228 -1.05 4.84 24.49
N LEU A 229 -1.42 5.52 23.41
CA LEU A 229 -2.64 6.34 23.34
C LEU A 229 -3.92 5.54 23.67
N GLY A 230 -4.00 4.31 23.16
CA GLY A 230 -5.11 3.38 23.37
C GLY A 230 -6.13 3.39 22.22
N PRO A 231 -6.79 2.23 21.94
CA PRO A 231 -7.68 2.08 20.78
C PRO A 231 -8.86 3.05 20.77
N GLU A 232 -9.48 3.29 21.93
CA GLU A 232 -10.59 4.24 22.04
C GLU A 232 -10.17 5.66 21.70
N ALA A 233 -9.02 6.10 22.20
CA ALA A 233 -8.51 7.44 21.97
C ALA A 233 -8.10 7.63 20.50
N VAL A 234 -7.52 6.61 19.85
CA VAL A 234 -7.29 6.59 18.39
C VAL A 234 -8.59 6.83 17.62
N CYS A 235 -9.68 6.14 17.99
CA CYS A 235 -10.99 6.31 17.36
C CYS A 235 -11.64 7.67 17.67
N ARG A 236 -11.28 8.34 18.76
CA ARG A 236 -11.78 9.68 19.13
C ARG A 236 -11.03 10.83 18.45
N GLN A 237 -9.88 10.58 17.82
CA GLN A 237 -9.14 11.63 17.14
C GLN A 237 -9.97 12.27 16.02
N ASP A 238 -9.84 13.58 15.85
CA ASP A 238 -10.47 14.29 14.73
C ASP A 238 -9.84 13.84 13.40
N PRO A 239 -10.61 13.29 12.45
CA PRO A 239 -10.10 12.91 11.13
C PRO A 239 -9.43 14.07 10.37
N HIS A 240 -9.82 15.31 10.66
CA HIS A 240 -9.29 16.51 10.02
C HIS A 240 -8.02 17.01 10.69
N HIS A 241 -7.61 16.47 11.85
CA HIS A 241 -6.42 16.89 12.55
C HIS A 241 -5.17 16.82 11.64
N GLU A 242 -4.44 17.93 11.56
CA GLU A 242 -3.16 18.03 10.86
C GLU A 242 -2.01 18.02 11.87
N PRO A 243 -1.06 17.08 11.78
CA PRO A 243 0.07 17.05 12.71
C PRO A 243 1.01 18.24 12.49
N ASN A 244 1.41 18.89 13.59
CA ASN A 244 2.29 20.06 13.57
C ASN A 244 3.64 19.82 12.86
N ARG A 245 4.17 18.59 12.92
CA ARG A 245 5.43 18.22 12.28
C ARG A 245 5.31 16.86 11.61
N MET A 246 5.66 16.81 10.32
CA MET A 246 5.81 15.56 9.59
C MET A 246 7.28 15.15 9.53
N LYS A 247 7.56 13.89 9.88
CA LYS A 247 8.87 13.28 9.62
C LYS A 247 9.12 13.24 8.11
N LYS A 248 10.21 13.86 7.67
CA LYS A 248 10.67 13.87 6.28
C LYS A 248 12.01 13.12 6.22
N GLY A 249 12.13 12.20 5.29
CA GLY A 249 13.35 11.46 5.04
C GLY A 249 13.33 10.83 3.65
N PRO A 250 14.49 10.63 3.00
CA PRO A 250 14.52 9.94 1.72
C PRO A 250 14.12 8.48 1.92
N ALA A 251 13.15 8.01 1.13
CA ALA A 251 12.84 6.58 1.09
C ALA A 251 14.07 5.81 0.55
N PRO A 252 14.38 4.62 1.10
CA PRO A 252 15.41 3.75 0.50
C PRO A 252 15.05 3.43 -0.95
N LEU A 253 16.05 3.08 -1.75
CA LEU A 253 15.79 2.62 -3.13
C LEU A 253 15.31 1.17 -3.15
N VAL A 254 15.86 0.37 -2.24
CA VAL A 254 15.63 -1.08 -2.10
C VAL A 254 15.78 -1.46 -0.63
N HIS A 255 15.04 -2.48 -0.18
CA HIS A 255 15.27 -3.17 1.07
C HIS A 255 16.13 -4.41 0.78
N ALA A 256 17.36 -4.40 1.27
CA ALA A 256 18.33 -5.47 1.14
C ALA A 256 19.28 -5.41 2.34
N VAL A 257 19.69 -6.57 2.85
CA VAL A 257 20.57 -6.68 4.02
C VAL A 257 22.02 -6.69 3.55
N ALA A 258 22.38 -7.62 2.68
CA ALA A 258 23.73 -7.75 2.17
C ALA A 258 24.13 -6.56 1.27
N PRO A 259 25.33 -5.96 1.48
CA PRO A 259 25.82 -4.87 0.64
C PRO A 259 25.92 -5.24 -0.85
N GLY A 260 26.26 -6.50 -1.17
CA GLY A 260 26.33 -7.01 -2.53
C GLY A 260 24.97 -7.02 -3.23
N VAL A 261 23.95 -7.58 -2.58
CA VAL A 261 22.56 -7.62 -3.08
C VAL A 261 22.03 -6.21 -3.28
N ARG A 262 22.25 -5.32 -2.30
CA ARG A 262 21.88 -3.91 -2.41
C ARG A 262 22.54 -3.23 -3.61
N ARG A 263 23.85 -3.44 -3.83
CA ARG A 263 24.55 -2.90 -5.00
C ARG A 263 23.96 -3.44 -6.29
N GLY A 264 23.72 -4.75 -6.38
CA GLY A 264 23.13 -5.40 -7.57
C GLY A 264 21.78 -4.80 -7.96
N LEU A 265 20.83 -4.71 -7.01
CA LEU A 265 19.51 -4.14 -7.29
C LEU A 265 19.57 -2.65 -7.66
N ARG A 266 20.48 -1.89 -7.05
CA ARG A 266 20.70 -0.47 -7.42
C ARG A 266 21.27 -0.36 -8.83
N THR A 267 22.25 -1.18 -9.19
CA THR A 267 22.83 -1.21 -10.54
C THR A 267 21.75 -1.51 -11.58
N ALA A 268 20.89 -2.50 -11.33
CA ALA A 268 19.77 -2.82 -12.21
C ALA A 268 18.79 -1.65 -12.39
N TYR A 269 18.43 -0.98 -11.28
CA TYR A 269 17.59 0.22 -11.34
C TYR A 269 18.23 1.36 -12.16
N PHE A 270 19.51 1.64 -11.95
CA PHE A 270 20.19 2.71 -12.67
C PHE A 270 20.38 2.40 -14.15
N ALA A 271 20.66 1.14 -14.51
CA ALA A 271 20.68 0.71 -15.90
C ALA A 271 19.30 0.92 -16.58
N PHE A 272 18.21 0.55 -15.91
CA PHE A 272 16.85 0.83 -16.39
C PHE A 272 16.59 2.34 -16.53
N LEU A 273 17.00 3.14 -15.55
CA LEU A 273 16.82 4.58 -15.55
C LEU A 273 17.58 5.26 -16.71
N ASP A 274 18.79 4.82 -16.98
CA ASP A 274 19.62 5.36 -18.05
C ASP A 274 19.06 4.98 -19.43
N ALA A 275 18.62 3.72 -19.61
CA ALA A 275 17.91 3.28 -20.81
C ALA A 275 16.62 4.09 -21.04
N TYR A 276 15.82 4.31 -19.98
CA TYR A 276 14.62 5.14 -20.06
C TYR A 276 14.93 6.58 -20.47
N ARG A 277 15.94 7.19 -19.84
CA ARG A 277 16.35 8.57 -20.13
C ARG A 277 16.85 8.73 -21.55
N TYR A 278 17.61 7.75 -22.04
CA TYR A 278 18.04 7.68 -23.43
C TYR A 278 16.83 7.67 -24.37
N ALA A 279 15.89 6.74 -24.18
CA ALA A 279 14.69 6.63 -25.00
C ALA A 279 13.84 7.91 -24.95
N ALA A 280 13.61 8.46 -23.75
CA ALA A 280 12.88 9.70 -23.57
C ALA A 280 13.54 10.90 -24.24
N ARG A 281 14.88 10.95 -24.30
CA ARG A 281 15.61 12.00 -25.03
C ARG A 281 15.43 11.84 -26.53
N ARG A 282 15.62 10.63 -27.07
CA ARG A 282 15.42 10.34 -28.51
C ARG A 282 14.01 10.67 -28.97
N LEU A 283 13.00 10.35 -28.16
CA LEU A 283 11.61 10.71 -28.45
C LEU A 283 11.40 12.23 -28.50
N ARG A 284 12.01 12.99 -27.58
CA ARG A 284 11.96 14.46 -27.61
C ARG A 284 12.67 15.06 -28.83
N GLU A 285 13.67 14.38 -29.37
CA GLU A 285 14.38 14.74 -30.61
C GLU A 285 13.60 14.33 -31.87
N GLY A 286 12.43 13.70 -31.74
CA GLY A 286 11.57 13.32 -32.86
C GLY A 286 11.75 11.89 -33.37
N ALA A 287 12.58 11.06 -32.73
CA ALA A 287 12.67 9.64 -33.05
C ALA A 287 11.45 8.88 -32.50
N MET A 288 10.51 8.56 -33.38
CA MET A 288 9.22 7.95 -33.01
C MET A 288 9.28 6.42 -32.86
N ASP A 289 10.36 5.81 -33.34
CA ASP A 289 10.64 4.37 -33.35
C ASP A 289 11.50 3.92 -32.15
N VAL A 290 11.80 4.83 -31.21
CA VAL A 290 12.63 4.48 -30.06
C VAL A 290 11.87 3.59 -29.08
N GLU A 291 12.44 2.42 -28.78
CA GLU A 291 11.92 1.51 -27.78
C GLU A 291 12.30 1.97 -26.36
N PHE A 292 11.33 1.95 -25.46
CA PHE A 292 11.57 2.14 -24.03
C PHE A 292 11.92 0.81 -23.38
N PRO A 293 12.71 0.80 -22.28
CA PRO A 293 13.04 -0.44 -21.60
C PRO A 293 11.77 -1.15 -21.11
N ALA A 294 11.77 -2.48 -21.15
CA ALA A 294 10.63 -3.30 -20.75
C ALA A 294 10.09 -2.91 -19.35
N GLY A 295 8.77 -2.86 -19.22
CA GLY A 295 8.09 -2.43 -17.98
C GLY A 295 8.12 -0.93 -17.71
N ALA A 296 8.69 -0.11 -18.61
CA ALA A 296 8.59 1.34 -18.51
C ALA A 296 7.21 1.87 -18.87
N PHE A 297 6.92 3.07 -18.36
CA PHE A 297 5.78 3.88 -18.80
C PHE A 297 6.31 5.03 -19.67
N PRO A 298 6.22 4.92 -21.01
CA PRO A 298 6.63 6.00 -21.90
C PRO A 298 5.84 7.28 -21.62
N PRO A 299 6.44 8.46 -21.82
CA PRO A 299 5.67 9.70 -21.80
C PRO A 299 4.66 9.71 -22.98
N PRO A 300 3.54 10.43 -22.84
CA PRO A 300 2.61 10.58 -23.96
C PRO A 300 3.31 11.20 -25.17
N LEU A 301 2.98 10.71 -26.36
CA LEU A 301 3.51 11.26 -27.61
C LEU A 301 3.05 12.71 -27.80
N PRO A 302 3.86 13.58 -28.44
CA PRO A 302 3.42 14.93 -28.77
C PRO A 302 2.16 14.90 -29.65
N VAL A 303 1.15 15.70 -29.32
CA VAL A 303 -0.03 15.89 -30.18
C VAL A 303 0.43 16.54 -31.49
N ARG A 304 0.22 15.86 -32.63
CA ARG A 304 0.44 16.46 -33.95
C ARG A 304 -0.73 17.39 -34.26
N ALA A 305 -0.46 18.65 -34.61
CA ALA A 305 -1.43 19.44 -35.35
C ALA A 305 -1.64 18.73 -36.69
N ALA A 306 -2.88 18.35 -37.01
CA ALA A 306 -3.20 17.84 -38.34
C ALA A 306 -2.71 18.86 -39.36
N ALA A 307 -1.87 18.44 -40.31
CA ALA A 307 -1.53 19.27 -41.45
C ALA A 307 -2.86 19.66 -42.10
N ARG A 308 -3.20 20.95 -42.08
CA ARG A 308 -4.33 21.46 -42.85
C ARG A 308 -3.94 21.20 -44.31
N GLY A 309 -4.58 20.19 -44.92
CA GLY A 309 -4.44 19.95 -46.35
C GLY A 309 -4.87 21.21 -47.08
N GLY A 310 -3.92 21.78 -47.84
CA GLY A 310 -4.20 22.80 -48.85
C GLY A 310 -4.63 22.17 -50.15
#